data_AF-A0A358MMN9-F1
#
_entry.id   AF-A0A358MMN9-F1
#
_cell.length_a   1.000
_cell.length_b   1.000
_cell.length_c   1.000
_cell.angle_alpha   90.00
_cell.angle_beta   90.00
_cell.angle_gamma   90.00
#
_symmetry.space_group_name_H-M   'P 1'
#
loop_
_entity.id
_entity.type
_entity.pdbx_description
1 polymer ?
#
loop_
_entity_poly.entity_id
_entity_poly.type
_entity_poly.pdbx_seq_one_letter_code
_entity_poly.pdbx_strand_id
1 'polypeptide(L)'
;MDEIKIIKTEEDYQKALKMAEELIVRDPNPDSPEGEQLRLLTTLIKDYESQVFSKILPDPVEAIKFRMEQADLKPADLIPYIGSRSRVSEILSGKRQLTLDMVRVLSTGLGIPAKVLIQKQMRPELQNWDTGLIRTMEQRGYFGKKTLKKYNKSELISSFFEMFGSLQPAVLYRKTSFRSSPRTDNNALIAWGLRVSQKAAQIKTSVKYKKGTANLKFMQDVLRFSTQDNGPLFARDYLKEHGIKLVIESHLPKTHLDGATLFVDKDNPIIGLTVRHDRPDNFWFSLMHELAHIALHYENGIEYFYDEKIQEKDGIQVDDREKAADELAEESILPRSKWETSAAKRTPNQFSTLDLANELGVQAAVIAGMIRFKHKKFYYLNEMIYDENLKIKQFFPEEFKEQI
;
A
#
# COMPACT_ATOMS: atom_id res chain seq x y z
N MET A 1 -16.12 14.96 44.91
CA MET A 1 -16.32 13.58 44.43
C MET A 1 -17.32 13.70 43.30
N ASP A 2 -16.89 13.39 42.07
CA ASP A 2 -17.80 13.46 40.92
C ASP A 2 -18.94 12.47 41.11
N GLU A 3 -20.16 12.95 40.87
CA GLU A 3 -21.40 12.21 41.08
C GLU A 3 -21.48 11.04 40.07
N ILE A 4 -21.59 9.81 40.59
CA ILE A 4 -21.71 8.60 39.77
C ILE A 4 -23.09 8.61 39.12
N LYS A 5 -23.12 8.76 37.80
CA LYS A 5 -24.36 8.80 37.01
C LYS A 5 -24.46 7.61 36.07
N ILE A 6 -25.70 7.26 35.71
CA ILE A 6 -25.99 6.24 34.70
C ILE A 6 -25.34 6.64 33.37
N ILE A 7 -24.58 5.73 32.77
CA ILE A 7 -23.88 5.93 31.50
C ILE A 7 -24.89 5.86 30.35
N LYS A 8 -25.08 6.95 29.62
CA LYS A 8 -26.00 7.03 28.47
C LYS A 8 -25.32 7.46 27.17
N THR A 9 -24.15 8.08 27.27
CA THR A 9 -23.40 8.63 26.13
C THR A 9 -21.94 8.16 26.16
N GLU A 10 -21.25 8.23 25.01
CA GLU A 10 -19.84 7.87 24.91
C GLU A 10 -18.95 8.72 25.84
N GLU A 11 -19.29 10.00 26.03
CA GLU A 11 -18.55 10.88 26.93
C GLU A 11 -18.70 10.45 28.41
N ASP A 12 -19.86 9.94 28.80
CA ASP A 12 -20.08 9.36 30.14
C ASP A 12 -19.28 8.08 30.33
N TYR A 13 -19.19 7.27 29.27
CA TYR A 13 -18.44 6.00 29.27
C TYR A 13 -16.94 6.23 29.45
N GLN A 14 -16.35 7.15 28.69
CA GLN A 14 -14.92 7.50 28.80
C GLN A 14 -14.58 8.08 30.19
N LYS A 15 -15.47 8.89 30.77
CA LYS A 15 -15.30 9.40 32.14
C LYS A 15 -15.35 8.27 33.16
N ALA A 16 -16.31 7.35 33.04
CA ALA A 16 -16.43 6.20 33.93
C ALA A 16 -15.22 5.26 33.84
N LEU A 17 -14.70 4.98 32.64
CA LEU A 17 -13.49 4.19 32.44
C LEU A 17 -12.28 4.81 33.13
N LYS A 18 -12.06 6.11 32.92
CA LYS A 18 -10.94 6.83 33.55
C LYS A 18 -11.03 6.78 35.09
N MET A 19 -12.22 6.97 35.65
CA MET A 19 -12.44 6.86 37.09
C MET A 19 -12.18 5.44 37.61
N ALA A 20 -12.60 4.41 36.87
CA ALA A 20 -12.35 3.02 37.23
C ALA A 20 -10.86 2.68 37.17
N GLU A 21 -10.13 3.14 36.13
CA GLU A 21 -8.68 2.97 36.00
C GLU A 21 -7.93 3.62 37.17
N GLU A 22 -8.28 4.86 37.53
CA GLU A 22 -7.67 5.56 38.67
C GLU A 22 -7.90 4.83 40.00
N LEU A 23 -9.06 4.18 40.17
CA LEU A 23 -9.37 3.37 41.34
C LEU A 23 -8.62 2.03 41.32
N ILE A 24 -8.55 1.35 40.18
CA ILE A 24 -7.80 0.08 40.04
C ILE A 24 -6.32 0.27 40.37
N VAL A 25 -5.71 1.37 39.92
CA VAL A 25 -4.30 1.69 40.23
C VAL A 25 -4.05 1.88 41.73
N ARG A 26 -5.07 2.33 42.47
CA ARG A 26 -4.98 2.54 43.92
C ARG A 26 -5.27 1.28 44.73
N ASP A 27 -5.72 0.21 44.07
CA ASP A 27 -6.04 -1.10 44.67
C ASP A 27 -6.81 -1.00 46.00
N PRO A 28 -8.00 -0.35 46.00
CA PRO A 28 -8.75 -0.12 47.22
C PRO A 28 -9.23 -1.43 47.83
N ASN A 29 -9.32 -1.47 49.16
CA ASN A 29 -9.95 -2.58 49.86
C ASN A 29 -11.40 -2.74 49.33
N PRO A 30 -11.83 -3.95 48.92
CA PRO A 30 -13.18 -4.19 48.40
C PRO A 30 -14.33 -3.74 49.31
N ASP A 31 -14.10 -3.70 50.62
CA ASP A 31 -15.08 -3.29 51.64
C ASP A 31 -15.00 -1.78 51.99
N SER A 32 -14.13 -1.01 51.32
CA SER A 32 -14.03 0.44 51.50
C SER A 32 -15.01 1.20 50.60
N PRO A 33 -15.32 2.47 50.90
CA PRO A 33 -16.13 3.33 50.03
C PRO A 33 -15.59 3.40 48.59
N GLU A 34 -14.27 3.41 48.41
CA GLU A 34 -13.60 3.37 47.11
C GLU A 34 -13.76 2.02 46.40
N GLY A 35 -13.74 0.90 47.16
CA GLY A 35 -14.02 -0.44 46.64
C GLY A 35 -15.47 -0.59 46.18
N GLU A 36 -16.42 -0.04 46.94
CA GLU A 36 -17.83 0.02 46.56
C GLU A 36 -18.05 0.90 45.33
N GLN A 37 -17.38 2.05 45.26
CA GLN A 37 -17.40 2.93 44.10
C GLN A 37 -16.84 2.25 42.84
N LEU A 38 -15.72 1.52 42.95
CA LEU A 38 -15.15 0.75 41.85
C LEU A 38 -16.14 -0.31 41.38
N ARG A 39 -16.76 -1.06 42.30
CA ARG A 39 -17.76 -2.08 41.96
C ARG A 39 -18.96 -1.49 41.23
N LEU A 40 -19.45 -0.33 41.68
CA LEU A 40 -20.57 0.37 41.04
C LEU A 40 -20.19 0.85 39.63
N LEU A 41 -19.02 1.47 39.45
CA LEU A 41 -18.52 1.92 38.15
C LEU A 41 -18.37 0.75 37.19
N THR A 42 -17.73 -0.36 37.60
CA THR A 42 -17.59 -1.56 36.76
C THR A 42 -18.95 -2.14 36.37
N THR A 43 -19.95 -2.08 37.26
CA THR A 43 -21.31 -2.55 36.96
C THR A 43 -21.99 -1.68 35.90
N LEU A 44 -21.89 -0.35 36.02
CA LEU A 44 -22.46 0.60 35.06
C LEU A 44 -21.76 0.53 33.69
N ILE A 45 -20.43 0.42 33.69
CA ILE A 45 -19.61 0.19 32.48
C ILE A 45 -20.09 -1.08 31.78
N LYS A 46 -20.20 -2.19 32.51
CA LYS A 46 -20.66 -3.48 31.96
C LYS A 46 -22.09 -3.41 31.42
N ASP A 47 -23.00 -2.72 32.11
CA ASP A 47 -24.39 -2.55 31.64
C ASP A 47 -24.42 -1.75 30.33
N TYR A 48 -23.73 -0.60 30.28
CA TYR A 48 -23.60 0.19 29.06
C TYR A 48 -22.94 -0.59 27.92
N GLU A 49 -21.85 -1.28 28.19
CA GLU A 49 -21.16 -2.14 27.22
C GLU A 49 -22.08 -3.26 26.72
N SER A 50 -22.87 -3.87 27.60
CA SER A 50 -23.83 -4.88 27.19
C SER A 50 -24.92 -4.29 26.30
N GLN A 51 -25.35 -3.04 26.50
CA GLN A 51 -26.38 -2.41 25.67
C GLN A 51 -25.83 -1.93 24.31
N VAL A 52 -24.61 -1.41 24.29
CA VAL A 52 -23.95 -0.88 23.08
C VAL A 52 -23.28 -2.00 22.26
N PHE A 53 -22.61 -2.95 22.93
CA PHE A 53 -21.83 -4.02 22.30
C PHE A 53 -22.54 -5.38 22.22
N SER A 54 -23.73 -5.59 22.82
CA SER A 54 -24.50 -6.86 22.63
C SER A 54 -24.89 -7.16 21.18
N LYS A 55 -24.73 -6.19 20.27
CA LYS A 55 -24.98 -6.38 18.84
C LYS A 55 -23.74 -6.79 18.04
N ILE A 56 -22.54 -6.77 18.63
CA ILE A 56 -21.30 -7.16 17.95
C ILE A 56 -20.97 -8.59 18.35
N LEU A 57 -21.43 -9.55 17.56
CA LEU A 57 -20.92 -10.90 17.65
C LEU A 57 -19.48 -10.91 17.11
N PRO A 58 -18.55 -11.67 17.71
CA PRO A 58 -17.18 -11.75 17.21
C PRO A 58 -17.16 -12.30 15.79
N ASP A 59 -16.13 -11.94 15.02
CA ASP A 59 -15.90 -12.51 13.70
C ASP A 59 -15.80 -14.05 13.81
N PRO A 60 -16.39 -14.83 12.88
CA PRO A 60 -16.29 -16.28 12.90
C PRO A 60 -14.87 -16.83 13.04
N VAL A 61 -13.88 -16.22 12.38
CA VAL A 61 -12.48 -16.67 12.42
C VAL A 61 -11.86 -16.37 13.78
N GLU A 62 -12.10 -15.18 14.33
CA GLU A 62 -11.63 -14.82 15.66
C GLU A 62 -12.27 -15.69 16.75
N ALA A 63 -13.56 -16.02 16.61
CA ALA A 63 -14.22 -16.97 17.50
C ALA A 63 -13.60 -18.37 17.44
N ILE A 64 -13.16 -18.82 16.25
CA ILE A 64 -12.45 -20.10 16.08
C ILE A 64 -11.06 -20.02 16.73
N LYS A 65 -10.27 -18.98 16.45
CA LYS A 65 -8.93 -18.80 17.04
C LYS A 65 -8.98 -18.69 18.55
N PHE A 66 -9.94 -17.94 19.08
CA PHE A 66 -10.16 -17.83 20.52
C PHE A 66 -10.46 -19.19 21.14
N ARG A 67 -11.31 -20.02 20.51
CA ARG A 67 -11.53 -21.40 20.98
C ARG A 67 -10.29 -22.27 20.87
N MET A 68 -9.49 -22.10 19.82
CA MET A 68 -8.23 -22.82 19.68
C MET A 68 -7.28 -22.49 20.84
N GLU A 69 -7.14 -21.22 21.18
CA GLU A 69 -6.29 -20.78 22.29
C GLU A 69 -6.78 -21.33 23.63
N GLN A 70 -8.09 -21.25 23.92
CA GLN A 70 -8.67 -21.76 25.16
C GLN A 70 -8.55 -23.30 25.31
N ALA A 71 -8.47 -24.01 24.20
CA ALA A 71 -8.39 -25.47 24.16
C ALA A 71 -6.99 -26.00 23.77
N ASP A 72 -5.98 -25.11 23.71
CA ASP A 72 -4.61 -25.42 23.28
C ASP A 72 -4.51 -26.20 21.94
N LEU A 73 -5.38 -25.84 20.98
CA LEU A 73 -5.47 -26.48 19.67
C LEU A 73 -4.57 -25.78 18.64
N LYS A 74 -3.88 -26.58 17.83
CA LYS A 74 -3.11 -26.08 16.67
C LYS A 74 -4.01 -26.08 15.42
N PRO A 75 -3.65 -25.33 14.37
CA PRO A 75 -4.41 -25.35 13.11
C PRO A 75 -4.58 -26.77 12.52
N ALA A 76 -3.61 -27.67 12.73
CA ALA A 76 -3.74 -29.05 12.28
C ALA A 76 -4.91 -29.80 12.96
N ASP A 77 -5.27 -29.42 14.18
CA ASP A 77 -6.33 -30.05 14.96
C ASP A 77 -7.73 -29.62 14.50
N LEU A 78 -7.83 -28.61 13.62
CA LEU A 78 -9.09 -28.22 12.99
C LEU A 78 -9.49 -29.08 11.79
N ILE A 79 -8.62 -29.99 11.34
CA ILE A 79 -8.88 -30.88 10.20
C ILE A 79 -10.19 -31.68 10.34
N PRO A 80 -10.53 -32.27 11.50
CA PRO A 80 -11.78 -33.00 11.67
C PRO A 80 -13.02 -32.11 11.50
N TYR A 81 -12.90 -30.81 11.79
CA TYR A 81 -14.03 -29.87 11.77
C TYR A 81 -14.21 -29.18 10.42
N ILE A 82 -13.10 -28.95 9.69
CA ILE A 82 -13.06 -28.11 8.49
C ILE A 82 -12.65 -28.89 7.23
N GLY A 83 -11.97 -30.03 7.39
CA GLY A 83 -11.43 -30.85 6.30
C GLY A 83 -9.92 -30.66 6.12
N SER A 84 -9.44 -30.53 4.88
CA SER A 84 -8.00 -30.54 4.60
C SER A 84 -7.22 -29.37 5.24
N ARG A 85 -5.91 -29.56 5.46
CA ARG A 85 -4.99 -28.51 5.96
C ARG A 85 -5.06 -27.22 5.13
N SER A 86 -5.19 -27.32 3.81
CA SER A 86 -5.35 -26.16 2.92
C SER A 86 -6.63 -25.39 3.25
N ARG A 87 -7.76 -26.09 3.42
CA ARG A 87 -9.04 -25.47 3.78
C ARG A 87 -9.01 -24.81 5.15
N VAL A 88 -8.37 -25.45 6.13
CA VAL A 88 -8.17 -24.84 7.44
C VAL A 88 -7.41 -23.52 7.31
N SER A 89 -6.27 -23.53 6.60
CA SER A 89 -5.46 -22.32 6.40
C SER A 89 -6.24 -21.22 5.66
N GLU A 90 -6.99 -21.58 4.62
CA GLU A 90 -7.84 -20.65 3.85
C GLU A 90 -8.94 -20.03 4.72
N ILE A 91 -9.60 -20.82 5.59
CA ILE A 91 -10.65 -20.33 6.48
C ILE A 91 -10.07 -19.46 7.60
N LEU A 92 -8.97 -19.88 8.24
CA LEU A 92 -8.32 -19.10 9.30
C LEU A 92 -7.69 -17.78 8.80
N SER A 93 -7.45 -17.68 7.49
CA SER A 93 -7.00 -16.44 6.84
C SER A 93 -8.14 -15.63 6.21
N GLY A 94 -9.40 -16.07 6.34
CA GLY A 94 -10.56 -15.38 5.77
C GLY A 94 -10.66 -15.44 4.23
N LYS A 95 -9.86 -16.29 3.57
CA LYS A 95 -9.90 -16.50 2.11
C LYS A 95 -11.12 -17.30 1.67
N ARG A 96 -11.66 -18.13 2.56
CA ARG A 96 -12.79 -19.01 2.29
C ARG A 96 -13.80 -18.93 3.42
N GLN A 97 -15.06 -18.72 3.06
CA GLN A 97 -16.16 -18.73 4.02
C GLN A 97 -16.46 -20.14 4.52
N LEU A 98 -16.98 -20.22 5.75
CA LEU A 98 -17.50 -21.46 6.32
C LEU A 98 -18.72 -21.91 5.53
N THR A 99 -18.77 -23.22 5.24
CA THR A 99 -20.00 -23.85 4.72
C THR A 99 -20.95 -24.16 5.87
N LEU A 100 -22.23 -24.36 5.59
CA LEU A 100 -23.22 -24.67 6.61
C LEU A 100 -22.89 -25.95 7.40
N ASP A 101 -22.28 -26.94 6.73
CA ASP A 101 -21.82 -28.17 7.37
C ASP A 101 -20.63 -27.91 8.30
N MET A 102 -19.66 -27.09 7.88
CA MET A 102 -18.56 -26.68 8.76
C MET A 102 -19.08 -25.91 9.98
N VAL A 103 -20.07 -25.03 9.80
CA VAL A 103 -20.71 -24.30 10.92
C VAL A 103 -21.31 -25.28 11.92
N ARG A 104 -22.04 -26.30 11.46
CA ARG A 104 -22.64 -27.32 12.34
C ARG A 104 -21.54 -28.08 13.09
N VAL A 105 -20.52 -28.55 12.39
CA VAL A 105 -19.45 -29.36 12.98
C VAL A 105 -18.61 -28.54 13.97
N LEU A 106 -18.28 -27.28 13.65
CA LEU A 106 -17.58 -26.38 14.58
C LEU A 106 -18.45 -25.99 15.77
N SER A 107 -19.76 -25.84 15.58
CA SER A 107 -20.68 -25.49 16.66
C SER A 107 -20.83 -26.63 17.67
N THR A 108 -21.08 -27.86 17.19
CA THR A 108 -21.16 -29.04 18.04
C THR A 108 -19.81 -29.43 18.61
N GLY A 109 -18.74 -29.29 17.82
CA GLY A 109 -17.42 -29.82 18.14
C GLY A 109 -16.53 -28.92 18.99
N LEU A 110 -16.65 -27.59 18.84
CA LEU A 110 -15.87 -26.60 19.59
C LEU A 110 -16.76 -25.68 20.46
N GLY A 111 -18.06 -25.95 20.51
CA GLY A 111 -19.01 -25.17 21.32
C GLY A 111 -19.12 -23.70 20.90
N ILE A 112 -18.85 -23.38 19.63
CA ILE A 112 -19.00 -22.02 19.12
C ILE A 112 -20.46 -21.82 18.72
N PRO A 113 -21.17 -20.79 19.23
CA PRO A 113 -22.57 -20.59 18.85
C PRO A 113 -22.73 -20.42 17.33
N ALA A 114 -23.64 -21.17 16.72
CA ALA A 114 -23.86 -21.09 15.27
C ALA A 114 -24.16 -19.67 14.78
N LYS A 115 -24.88 -18.86 15.59
CA LYS A 115 -25.14 -17.44 15.31
C LYS A 115 -23.85 -16.62 15.09
N VAL A 116 -22.75 -16.98 15.73
CA VAL A 116 -21.43 -16.33 15.57
C VAL A 116 -20.80 -16.77 14.25
N LEU A 117 -20.86 -18.06 13.93
CA LEU A 117 -20.20 -18.66 12.76
C LEU A 117 -20.91 -18.40 11.43
N ILE A 118 -22.21 -18.11 11.45
CA ILE A 118 -23.05 -17.86 10.25
C ILE A 118 -22.82 -16.45 9.68
N GLN A 119 -22.21 -15.55 10.44
CA GLN A 119 -21.95 -14.18 10.00
C GLN A 119 -21.01 -14.15 8.78
N LYS A 120 -21.17 -13.13 7.92
CA LYS A 120 -20.20 -12.86 6.85
C LYS A 120 -18.85 -12.61 7.52
N GLN A 121 -17.90 -13.52 7.32
CA GLN A 121 -16.53 -13.37 7.82
C GLN A 121 -16.00 -11.98 7.41
N MET A 122 -15.71 -11.16 8.41
CA MET A 122 -14.99 -9.92 8.26
C MET A 122 -13.52 -10.28 8.09
N ARG A 123 -12.92 -9.88 6.96
CA ARG A 123 -11.48 -10.04 6.78
C ARG A 123 -10.77 -9.18 7.83
N PRO A 124 -9.85 -9.73 8.65
CA PRO A 124 -9.10 -8.95 9.65
C PRO A 124 -8.39 -7.72 9.07
N GLU A 125 -8.01 -7.81 7.79
CA GLU A 125 -7.44 -6.75 6.93
C GLU A 125 -8.32 -5.48 6.84
N LEU A 126 -9.62 -5.56 7.16
CA LEU A 126 -10.59 -4.46 7.06
C LEU A 126 -10.72 -3.63 8.35
N GLN A 127 -10.15 -4.06 9.48
CA GLN A 127 -10.42 -3.44 10.79
C GLN A 127 -9.49 -2.24 11.10
N ASN A 128 -8.24 -2.24 10.63
CA ASN A 128 -7.18 -1.32 11.11
C ASN A 128 -6.78 -0.21 10.13
N TRP A 129 -7.74 0.38 9.42
CA TRP A 129 -7.47 1.52 8.51
C TRP A 129 -7.53 2.85 9.26
N ASP A 130 -6.59 3.77 9.05
CA ASP A 130 -6.67 5.09 9.65
C ASP A 130 -7.87 5.91 9.10
N THR A 131 -8.58 6.64 9.96
CA THR A 131 -9.73 7.46 9.53
C THR A 131 -9.29 8.63 8.65
N GLY A 132 -8.09 9.19 8.91
CA GLY A 132 -7.50 10.23 8.07
C GLY A 132 -7.22 9.70 6.66
N LEU A 133 -6.63 8.51 6.55
CA LEU A 133 -6.43 7.83 5.28
C LEU A 133 -7.74 7.64 4.49
N ILE A 134 -8.81 7.20 5.14
CA ILE A 134 -10.11 7.00 4.49
C ILE A 134 -10.69 8.32 4.00
N ARG A 135 -10.58 9.42 4.78
CA ARG A 135 -10.99 10.75 4.30
C ARG A 135 -10.19 11.19 3.08
N THR A 136 -8.88 10.96 3.08
CA THR A 136 -8.04 11.27 1.91
C THR A 136 -8.46 10.44 0.69
N MET A 137 -8.75 9.16 0.87
CA MET A 137 -9.25 8.27 -0.20
C MET A 137 -10.61 8.74 -0.73
N GLU A 138 -11.52 9.16 0.14
CA GLU A 138 -12.82 9.72 -0.22
C GLU A 138 -12.68 11.00 -1.05
N GLN A 139 -11.88 11.96 -0.57
CA GLN A 139 -11.59 13.21 -1.26
C GLN A 139 -10.95 13.00 -2.63
N ARG A 140 -10.20 11.91 -2.80
CA ARG A 140 -9.56 11.55 -4.07
C ARG A 140 -10.40 10.59 -4.93
N GLY A 141 -11.64 10.34 -4.53
CA GLY A 141 -12.61 9.56 -5.31
C GLY A 141 -12.30 8.06 -5.39
N TYR A 142 -11.60 7.48 -4.40
CA TYR A 142 -11.31 6.03 -4.36
C TYR A 142 -12.59 5.20 -4.20
N PHE A 143 -13.63 5.77 -3.58
CA PHE A 143 -14.92 5.11 -3.34
C PHE A 143 -16.00 5.49 -4.36
N GLY A 144 -15.63 6.19 -5.45
CA GLY A 144 -16.59 6.70 -6.43
C GLY A 144 -17.59 7.67 -5.78
N LYS A 145 -18.89 7.35 -5.85
CA LYS A 145 -19.97 8.16 -5.28
C LYS A 145 -20.24 7.89 -3.79
N LYS A 146 -19.56 6.91 -3.18
CA LYS A 146 -19.79 6.55 -1.77
C LYS A 146 -18.95 7.44 -0.87
N THR A 147 -19.53 7.86 0.25
CA THR A 147 -18.97 8.85 1.17
C THR A 147 -19.13 8.43 2.63
N LEU A 148 -18.27 8.93 3.52
CA LEU A 148 -18.39 8.68 4.97
C LEU A 148 -19.67 9.28 5.57
N LYS A 149 -20.35 10.19 4.85
CA LYS A 149 -21.66 10.72 5.24
C LYS A 149 -22.78 9.69 5.17
N LYS A 150 -22.68 8.72 4.25
CA LYS A 150 -23.74 7.73 3.96
C LYS A 150 -23.36 6.31 4.37
N TYR A 151 -22.07 6.00 4.42
CA TYR A 151 -21.57 4.66 4.71
C TYR A 151 -20.57 4.71 5.86
N ASN A 152 -20.55 3.66 6.67
CA ASN A 152 -19.51 3.54 7.69
C ASN A 152 -18.16 3.13 7.06
N LYS A 153 -17.08 3.29 7.83
CA LYS A 153 -15.71 2.96 7.44
C LYS A 153 -15.60 1.54 6.87
N SER A 154 -16.13 0.55 7.56
CA SER A 154 -16.03 -0.86 7.18
C SER A 154 -16.76 -1.14 5.87
N GLU A 155 -17.91 -0.50 5.63
CA GLU A 155 -18.66 -0.60 4.37
C GLU A 155 -17.92 0.02 3.19
N LEU A 156 -17.29 1.19 3.38
CA LEU A 156 -16.49 1.83 2.33
C LEU A 156 -15.31 0.95 1.94
N ILE A 157 -14.52 0.48 2.92
CA ILE A 157 -13.35 -0.37 2.68
C ILE A 157 -13.78 -1.71 2.07
N SER A 158 -14.83 -2.34 2.60
CA SER A 158 -15.36 -3.59 2.03
C SER A 158 -15.77 -3.39 0.58
N SER A 159 -16.48 -2.30 0.28
CA SER A 159 -16.89 -2.01 -1.09
C SER A 159 -15.73 -1.65 -2.01
N PHE A 160 -14.70 -1.00 -1.48
CA PHE A 160 -13.45 -0.73 -2.19
C PHE A 160 -12.82 -2.05 -2.63
N PHE A 161 -12.66 -3.00 -1.71
CA PHE A 161 -12.09 -4.30 -2.05
C PHE A 161 -13.01 -5.19 -2.91
N GLU A 162 -14.33 -5.13 -2.73
CA GLU A 162 -15.28 -5.86 -3.57
C GLU A 162 -15.18 -5.43 -5.04
N MET A 163 -14.85 -4.16 -5.34
CA MET A 163 -14.59 -3.70 -6.71
C MET A 163 -13.40 -4.42 -7.38
N PHE A 164 -12.50 -5.01 -6.61
CA PHE A 164 -11.31 -5.73 -7.09
C PHE A 164 -11.44 -7.26 -7.02
N GLY A 165 -12.58 -7.78 -6.56
CA GLY A 165 -12.82 -9.22 -6.41
C GLY A 165 -12.01 -9.89 -5.28
N SER A 166 -12.15 -11.21 -5.14
CA SER A 166 -11.64 -11.95 -3.97
C SER A 166 -10.11 -12.16 -3.93
N LEU A 167 -9.39 -11.90 -5.02
CA LEU A 167 -8.00 -12.36 -5.23
C LEU A 167 -6.91 -11.29 -5.09
N GLN A 168 -7.25 -9.99 -5.10
CA GLN A 168 -6.22 -8.93 -5.17
C GLN A 168 -5.60 -8.52 -3.82
N PRO A 169 -6.35 -8.41 -2.69
CA PRO A 169 -5.78 -7.92 -1.43
C PRO A 169 -4.77 -8.90 -0.84
N ALA A 170 -5.13 -10.19 -0.76
CA ALA A 170 -4.31 -11.21 -0.14
C ALA A 170 -3.01 -11.51 -0.91
N VAL A 171 -2.91 -11.13 -2.19
CA VAL A 171 -1.67 -11.20 -2.98
C VAL A 171 -0.82 -9.96 -2.74
N LEU A 172 -1.44 -8.78 -2.66
CA LEU A 172 -0.78 -7.53 -2.26
C LEU A 172 -0.16 -7.66 -0.86
N TYR A 173 -0.95 -8.00 0.16
CA TYR A 173 -0.48 -8.17 1.55
C TYR A 173 0.61 -9.24 1.73
N ARG A 174 0.66 -10.28 0.88
CA ARG A 174 1.69 -11.35 0.94
C ARG A 174 2.98 -11.03 0.20
N LYS A 175 2.93 -10.10 -0.75
CA LYS A 175 4.05 -9.76 -1.64
C LYS A 175 4.60 -8.35 -1.41
N THR A 176 3.92 -7.54 -0.60
CA THR A 176 4.42 -6.27 -0.07
C THR A 176 5.36 -6.53 1.11
N SER A 177 6.60 -6.92 0.83
CA SER A 177 7.68 -6.82 1.83
C SER A 177 8.14 -5.36 1.84
N PHE A 178 7.60 -4.59 2.79
CA PHE A 178 7.88 -3.15 2.93
C PHE A 178 9.31 -2.89 3.45
N ARG A 179 9.98 -1.83 2.94
CA ARG A 179 10.95 -1.05 3.71
C ARG A 179 10.17 -0.32 4.82
N SER A 180 9.97 -1.04 5.92
CA SER A 180 9.54 -0.44 7.18
C SER A 180 10.60 0.53 7.70
N SER A 181 10.53 1.78 7.25
CA SER A 181 10.50 2.83 8.26
C SER A 181 9.32 2.48 9.18
N PRO A 182 9.46 2.49 10.52
CA PRO A 182 8.36 2.22 11.45
C PRO A 182 7.10 3.09 11.24
N ARG A 183 7.16 4.07 10.31
CA ARG A 183 6.13 5.07 10.02
C ARG A 183 5.38 4.85 8.70
N THR A 184 5.77 3.87 7.86
CA THR A 184 5.07 3.60 6.59
C THR A 184 3.70 2.98 6.83
N ASP A 185 2.66 3.49 6.17
CA ASP A 185 1.30 2.96 6.26
C ASP A 185 1.02 1.94 5.15
N ASN A 186 1.01 0.67 5.52
CA ASN A 186 0.80 -0.45 4.60
C ASN A 186 -0.58 -0.42 3.94
N ASN A 187 -1.60 0.06 4.65
CA ASN A 187 -2.95 0.19 4.08
C ASN A 187 -2.97 1.28 3.01
N ALA A 188 -2.22 2.37 3.21
CA ALA A 188 -2.07 3.41 2.20
C ALA A 188 -1.37 2.88 0.92
N LEU A 189 -0.34 2.05 1.05
CA LEU A 189 0.35 1.45 -0.11
C LEU A 189 -0.55 0.50 -0.90
N ILE A 190 -1.38 -0.28 -0.21
CA ILE A 190 -2.34 -1.19 -0.84
C ILE A 190 -3.46 -0.41 -1.52
N ALA A 191 -4.01 0.61 -0.85
CA ALA A 191 -5.00 1.50 -1.43
C ALA A 191 -4.49 2.13 -2.72
N TRP A 192 -3.27 2.67 -2.69
CA TRP A 192 -2.63 3.31 -3.84
C TRP A 192 -2.43 2.31 -4.99
N GLY A 193 -1.89 1.11 -4.74
CA GLY A 193 -1.68 0.10 -5.78
C GLY A 193 -2.99 -0.40 -6.41
N LEU A 194 -4.05 -0.55 -5.60
CA LEU A 194 -5.39 -0.88 -6.10
C LEU A 194 -5.98 0.26 -6.94
N ARG A 195 -5.78 1.52 -6.54
CA ARG A 195 -6.20 2.69 -7.33
C ARG A 195 -5.47 2.75 -8.68
N VAL A 196 -4.17 2.52 -8.69
CA VAL A 196 -3.39 2.41 -9.93
C VAL A 196 -3.97 1.31 -10.83
N SER A 197 -4.25 0.14 -10.27
CA SER A 197 -4.87 -0.98 -11.00
C SER A 197 -6.25 -0.62 -11.56
N GLN A 198 -7.07 0.10 -10.79
CA GLN A 198 -8.39 0.58 -11.22
C GLN A 198 -8.28 1.51 -12.42
N LYS A 199 -7.36 2.48 -12.37
CA LYS A 199 -7.11 3.41 -13.47
C LYS A 199 -6.57 2.68 -14.71
N ALA A 200 -5.62 1.76 -14.51
CA ALA A 200 -5.07 0.95 -15.59
C ALA A 200 -6.13 0.11 -16.31
N ALA A 201 -7.16 -0.38 -15.60
CA ALA A 201 -8.27 -1.11 -16.19
C ALA A 201 -9.13 -0.26 -17.14
N GLN A 202 -9.12 1.08 -16.99
CA GLN A 202 -9.81 2.00 -17.91
C GLN A 202 -8.98 2.34 -19.15
N ILE A 203 -7.68 2.02 -19.16
CA ILE A 203 -6.80 2.24 -20.31
C ILE A 203 -7.01 1.10 -21.30
N LYS A 204 -7.68 1.42 -22.41
CA LYS A 204 -7.84 0.48 -23.54
C LYS A 204 -6.49 0.28 -24.24
N THR A 205 -5.99 -0.95 -24.22
CA THR A 205 -4.80 -1.40 -24.97
C THR A 205 -5.24 -2.37 -26.06
N SER A 206 -4.85 -2.12 -27.31
CA SER A 206 -5.06 -3.05 -28.43
C SER A 206 -3.92 -4.06 -28.58
N VAL A 207 -2.80 -3.83 -27.87
CA VAL A 207 -1.56 -4.60 -27.99
C VAL A 207 -1.27 -5.31 -26.67
N LYS A 208 -1.01 -6.61 -26.75
CA LYS A 208 -0.49 -7.40 -25.63
C LYS A 208 1.00 -7.15 -25.47
N TYR A 209 1.48 -7.08 -24.23
CA TYR A 209 2.90 -6.92 -24.00
C TYR A 209 3.66 -8.13 -24.52
N LYS A 210 4.72 -7.87 -25.30
CA LYS A 210 5.65 -8.91 -25.76
C LYS A 210 6.85 -8.93 -24.84
N LYS A 211 7.11 -10.07 -24.22
CA LYS A 211 8.30 -10.32 -23.38
C LYS A 211 9.58 -9.95 -24.12
N GLY A 212 10.49 -9.26 -23.42
CA GLY A 212 11.75 -8.76 -23.96
C GLY A 212 11.66 -7.42 -24.71
N THR A 213 10.46 -6.85 -24.85
CA THR A 213 10.28 -5.48 -25.37
C THR A 213 10.93 -4.46 -24.45
N ALA A 214 10.72 -4.56 -23.14
CA ALA A 214 11.42 -3.75 -22.16
C ALA A 214 12.86 -4.28 -22.03
N ASN A 215 13.79 -3.62 -22.69
CA ASN A 215 15.22 -3.90 -22.63
C ASN A 215 15.99 -2.56 -22.59
N LEU A 216 17.31 -2.61 -22.40
CA LEU A 216 18.13 -1.40 -22.28
C LEU A 216 17.94 -0.40 -23.42
N LYS A 217 17.85 -0.89 -24.67
CA LYS A 217 17.66 -0.02 -25.85
C LYS A 217 16.29 0.64 -25.84
N PHE A 218 15.24 -0.12 -25.54
CA PHE A 218 13.88 0.41 -25.38
C PHE A 218 13.81 1.49 -24.30
N MET A 219 14.45 1.25 -23.15
CA MET A 219 14.51 2.22 -22.04
C MET A 219 15.21 3.52 -22.47
N GLN A 220 16.34 3.41 -23.18
CA GLN A 220 17.04 4.57 -23.74
C GLN A 220 16.19 5.32 -24.76
N ASP A 221 15.41 4.62 -25.59
CA ASP A 221 14.52 5.25 -26.56
C ASP A 221 13.35 5.98 -25.87
N VAL A 222 12.78 5.40 -24.80
CA VAL A 222 11.79 6.08 -23.94
C VAL A 222 12.38 7.32 -23.29
N LEU A 223 13.60 7.23 -22.75
CA LEU A 223 14.27 8.33 -22.07
C LEU A 223 14.52 9.53 -22.98
N ARG A 224 14.74 9.32 -24.28
CA ARG A 224 14.90 10.42 -25.27
C ARG A 224 13.67 11.30 -25.40
N PHE A 225 12.48 10.83 -24.99
CA PHE A 225 11.31 11.71 -24.91
C PHE A 225 11.49 12.84 -23.88
N SER A 226 12.43 12.72 -22.93
CA SER A 226 12.74 13.78 -21.95
C SER A 226 13.13 15.11 -22.58
N THR A 227 13.66 15.13 -23.81
CA THR A 227 14.03 16.37 -24.50
C THR A 227 12.88 17.04 -25.25
N GLN A 228 11.68 16.42 -25.26
CA GLN A 228 10.51 16.93 -25.96
C GLN A 228 9.59 17.67 -25.00
N ASP A 229 8.92 18.73 -25.49
CA ASP A 229 8.03 19.56 -24.67
C ASP A 229 6.94 18.74 -23.96
N ASN A 230 6.37 17.73 -24.63
CA ASN A 230 5.36 16.82 -24.06
C ASN A 230 5.93 15.45 -23.68
N GLY A 231 7.22 15.39 -23.32
CA GLY A 231 7.97 14.16 -23.09
C GLY A 231 7.26 13.11 -22.23
N PRO A 232 6.75 13.44 -21.04
CA PRO A 232 6.03 12.48 -20.19
C PRO A 232 4.78 11.88 -20.85
N LEU A 233 4.07 12.64 -21.68
CA LEU A 233 2.90 12.17 -22.41
C LEU A 233 3.31 11.24 -23.57
N PHE A 234 4.37 11.58 -24.29
CA PHE A 234 4.91 10.72 -25.34
C PHE A 234 5.42 9.40 -24.79
N ALA A 235 6.11 9.41 -23.64
CA ALA A 235 6.51 8.18 -22.96
C ALA A 235 5.29 7.33 -22.60
N ARG A 236 4.23 7.91 -22.02
CA ARG A 236 2.99 7.18 -21.69
C ARG A 236 2.37 6.52 -22.93
N ASP A 237 2.27 7.26 -24.03
CA ASP A 237 1.61 6.78 -25.24
C ASP A 237 2.47 5.73 -25.96
N TYR A 238 3.78 5.92 -26.02
CA TYR A 238 4.73 4.93 -26.56
C TYR A 238 4.73 3.63 -25.76
N LEU A 239 4.72 3.70 -24.42
CA LEU A 239 4.60 2.53 -23.56
C LEU A 239 3.29 1.78 -23.82
N LYS A 240 2.18 2.51 -23.96
CA LYS A 240 0.86 1.94 -24.24
C LYS A 240 0.83 1.19 -25.58
N GLU A 241 1.48 1.72 -26.62
CA GLU A 241 1.62 1.05 -27.92
C GLU A 241 2.36 -0.28 -27.83
N HIS A 242 3.24 -0.43 -26.83
CA HIS A 242 3.99 -1.65 -26.55
C HIS A 242 3.33 -2.55 -25.49
N GLY A 243 2.09 -2.22 -25.09
CA GLY A 243 1.33 -3.00 -24.12
C GLY A 243 1.74 -2.77 -22.67
N ILE A 244 2.45 -1.68 -22.34
CA ILE A 244 2.78 -1.28 -20.97
C ILE A 244 1.85 -0.12 -20.57
N LYS A 245 1.10 -0.27 -19.47
CA LYS A 245 0.16 0.76 -19.01
C LYS A 245 0.83 1.66 -17.99
N LEU A 246 1.14 2.90 -18.35
CA LEU A 246 1.63 3.92 -17.41
C LEU A 246 0.47 4.71 -16.80
N VAL A 247 0.41 4.73 -15.47
CA VAL A 247 -0.60 5.44 -14.66
C VAL A 247 0.09 6.40 -13.71
N ILE A 248 -0.43 7.63 -13.62
CA ILE A 248 -0.02 8.60 -12.62
C ILE A 248 -1.09 8.65 -11.52
N GLU A 249 -0.66 8.47 -10.26
CA GLU A 249 -1.54 8.56 -9.09
C GLU A 249 -0.74 9.17 -7.94
N SER A 250 -1.16 10.32 -7.44
CA SER A 250 -0.48 11.00 -6.34
C SER A 250 -0.32 10.11 -5.11
N HIS A 251 0.83 10.18 -4.45
CA HIS A 251 1.09 9.36 -3.27
C HIS A 251 0.05 9.62 -2.17
N LEU A 252 -0.32 8.59 -1.42
CA LEU A 252 -1.08 8.75 -0.18
C LEU A 252 -0.14 9.14 0.98
N PRO A 253 -0.64 9.75 2.06
CA PRO A 253 0.18 10.06 3.23
C PRO A 253 0.90 8.80 3.75
N LYS A 254 2.16 8.97 4.18
CA LYS A 254 2.98 7.91 4.78
C LYS A 254 3.22 6.67 3.89
N THR A 255 3.05 6.76 2.57
CA THR A 255 3.46 5.68 1.65
C THR A 255 4.96 5.71 1.37
N HIS A 256 5.56 6.91 1.39
CA HIS A 256 6.95 7.15 1.03
C HIS A 256 7.41 6.65 -0.36
N LEU A 257 6.45 6.37 -1.26
CA LEU A 257 6.66 5.74 -2.57
C LEU A 257 6.89 6.74 -3.72
N ASP A 258 7.79 6.40 -4.65
CA ASP A 258 7.98 7.13 -5.91
C ASP A 258 7.30 6.43 -7.11
N GLY A 259 7.28 5.10 -7.14
CA GLY A 259 6.62 4.29 -8.18
C GLY A 259 6.41 2.84 -7.78
N ALA A 260 5.70 2.10 -8.63
CA ALA A 260 5.57 0.64 -8.52
C ALA A 260 5.23 -0.01 -9.86
N THR A 261 5.72 -1.24 -10.05
CA THR A 261 5.34 -2.12 -11.15
C THR A 261 4.38 -3.19 -10.66
N LEU A 262 3.22 -3.30 -11.31
CA LEU A 262 2.14 -4.22 -10.96
C LEU A 262 1.89 -5.21 -12.10
N PHE A 263 1.99 -6.51 -11.80
CA PHE A 263 1.69 -7.60 -12.75
C PHE A 263 0.30 -8.21 -12.52
N VAL A 264 -0.71 -7.38 -12.27
CA VAL A 264 -2.10 -7.83 -11.99
C VAL A 264 -2.82 -8.29 -13.26
N ASP A 265 -2.55 -7.61 -14.36
CA ASP A 265 -3.03 -7.94 -15.69
C ASP A 265 -2.01 -8.89 -16.35
N LYS A 266 -2.48 -10.10 -16.70
CA LYS A 266 -1.63 -11.15 -17.27
C LYS A 266 -1.08 -10.79 -18.64
N ASP A 267 -1.75 -9.91 -19.38
CA ASP A 267 -1.40 -9.56 -20.76
C ASP A 267 -0.57 -8.27 -20.85
N ASN A 268 -0.71 -7.36 -19.88
CA ASN A 268 -0.11 -6.03 -19.93
C ASN A 268 0.41 -5.59 -18.54
N PRO A 269 1.73 -5.39 -18.36
CA PRO A 269 2.25 -4.84 -17.11
C PRO A 269 1.80 -3.40 -16.90
N ILE A 270 1.67 -3.02 -15.64
CA ILE A 270 1.24 -1.69 -15.23
C ILE A 270 2.39 -1.02 -14.47
N ILE A 271 2.71 0.21 -14.83
CA ILE A 271 3.60 1.09 -14.08
C ILE A 271 2.75 2.17 -13.43
N GLY A 272 2.83 2.31 -12.11
CA GLY A 272 2.28 3.44 -11.36
C GLY A 272 3.39 4.37 -10.92
N LEU A 273 3.27 5.69 -11.15
CA LEU A 273 4.21 6.69 -10.63
C LEU A 273 3.48 7.72 -9.76
N THR A 274 4.10 8.13 -8.66
CA THR A 274 3.50 9.07 -7.71
C THR A 274 3.76 10.53 -8.03
N VAL A 275 4.89 10.80 -8.70
CA VAL A 275 5.41 12.16 -8.93
C VAL A 275 5.42 12.97 -7.61
N ARG A 276 5.78 12.30 -6.49
CA ARG A 276 5.85 12.94 -5.17
C ARG A 276 6.82 14.12 -5.21
N HIS A 277 7.93 13.95 -5.91
CA HIS A 277 8.83 15.04 -6.24
C HIS A 277 8.49 15.54 -7.65
N ASP A 278 8.01 16.77 -7.75
CA ASP A 278 7.67 17.40 -9.02
C ASP A 278 8.94 17.88 -9.74
N ARG A 279 9.77 16.92 -10.15
CA ARG A 279 11.08 17.14 -10.76
C ARG A 279 11.30 16.14 -11.89
N PRO A 280 11.89 16.58 -13.02
CA PRO A 280 12.12 15.71 -14.17
C PRO A 280 13.11 14.58 -13.85
N ASP A 281 14.15 14.84 -13.07
CA ASP A 281 15.15 13.83 -12.70
C ASP A 281 14.54 12.63 -11.97
N ASN A 282 13.67 12.90 -10.99
CA ASN A 282 12.98 11.86 -10.23
C ASN A 282 11.99 11.10 -11.11
N PHE A 283 11.15 11.79 -11.90
CA PHE A 283 10.17 11.13 -12.77
C PHE A 283 10.82 10.16 -13.76
N TRP A 284 11.86 10.62 -14.48
CA TRP A 284 12.52 9.78 -15.49
C TRP A 284 13.30 8.64 -14.85
N PHE A 285 13.96 8.87 -13.70
CA PHE A 285 14.61 7.79 -12.97
C PHE A 285 13.61 6.72 -12.51
N SER A 286 12.52 7.13 -11.84
CA SER A 286 11.48 6.20 -11.40
C SER A 286 10.88 5.44 -12.58
N LEU A 287 10.59 6.10 -13.70
CA LEU A 287 10.09 5.40 -14.89
C LEU A 287 11.08 4.34 -15.42
N MET A 288 12.37 4.66 -15.48
CA MET A 288 13.39 3.70 -15.92
C MET A 288 13.55 2.55 -14.92
N HIS A 289 13.48 2.82 -13.61
CA HIS A 289 13.51 1.80 -12.56
C HIS A 289 12.33 0.82 -12.71
N GLU A 290 11.10 1.32 -12.90
CA GLU A 290 9.94 0.46 -13.12
C GLU A 290 10.03 -0.34 -14.45
N LEU A 291 10.56 0.27 -15.51
CA LEU A 291 10.83 -0.45 -16.76
C LEU A 291 11.90 -1.53 -16.57
N ALA A 292 12.90 -1.32 -15.71
CA ALA A 292 13.89 -2.31 -15.38
C ALA A 292 13.26 -3.51 -14.66
N HIS A 293 12.28 -3.30 -13.78
CA HIS A 293 11.49 -4.39 -13.21
C HIS A 293 10.76 -5.22 -14.26
N ILE A 294 10.16 -4.57 -15.26
CA ILE A 294 9.56 -5.29 -16.40
C ILE A 294 10.63 -6.04 -17.20
N ALA A 295 11.79 -5.42 -17.45
CA ALA A 295 12.85 -6.03 -18.24
C ALA A 295 13.45 -7.28 -17.59
N LEU A 296 13.65 -7.25 -16.27
CA LEU A 296 14.39 -8.27 -15.52
C LEU A 296 13.47 -9.28 -14.82
N HIS A 297 12.26 -8.88 -14.41
CA HIS A 297 11.47 -9.62 -13.43
C HIS A 297 10.06 -10.03 -13.91
N TYR A 298 9.72 -9.83 -15.19
CA TYR A 298 8.40 -10.18 -15.76
C TYR A 298 8.04 -11.68 -15.66
N GLU A 299 8.97 -12.58 -15.35
CA GLU A 299 8.79 -14.03 -15.50
C GLU A 299 8.10 -14.79 -14.36
N ASN A 300 7.72 -14.17 -13.23
CA ASN A 300 7.28 -14.91 -12.03
C ASN A 300 5.81 -14.72 -11.60
N GLY A 301 4.90 -14.48 -12.56
CA GLY A 301 3.47 -14.30 -12.24
C GLY A 301 3.21 -12.97 -11.50
N ILE A 302 2.03 -12.82 -10.89
CA ILE A 302 1.55 -11.56 -10.28
C ILE A 302 2.49 -11.13 -9.15
N GLU A 303 3.53 -10.34 -9.44
CA GLU A 303 4.42 -9.71 -8.48
C GLU A 303 4.13 -8.20 -8.45
N TYR A 304 4.25 -7.61 -7.26
CA TYR A 304 4.06 -6.18 -7.03
C TYR A 304 5.39 -5.68 -6.49
N PHE A 305 6.02 -4.77 -7.20
CA PHE A 305 7.32 -4.20 -6.81
C PHE A 305 7.09 -2.78 -6.32
N TYR A 306 7.53 -2.48 -5.10
CA TYR A 306 7.50 -1.16 -4.50
C TYR A 306 8.95 -0.76 -4.22
N ASP A 307 9.35 0.46 -4.61
CA ASP A 307 10.71 0.99 -4.47
C ASP A 307 11.17 1.02 -2.99
N GLU A 308 11.77 -0.07 -2.48
CA GLU A 308 12.10 -0.22 -1.06
C GLU A 308 13.27 -1.21 -0.75
N LYS A 309 14.51 -0.71 -0.54
CA LYS A 309 15.63 -1.34 0.20
C LYS A 309 15.27 -1.73 1.65
N ILE A 310 15.13 -3.02 1.99
CA ILE A 310 15.35 -3.57 3.35
C ILE A 310 15.95 -4.97 3.31
N GLN A 311 16.91 -5.21 4.24
CA GLN A 311 17.41 -6.53 4.63
C GLN A 311 16.36 -7.28 5.46
N GLU A 312 15.88 -8.43 4.99
CA GLU A 312 15.14 -9.39 5.81
C GLU A 312 16.00 -10.60 6.19
N LYS A 313 15.67 -11.17 7.36
CA LYS A 313 16.43 -12.14 8.18
C LYS A 313 16.74 -13.51 7.54
N ASP A 314 16.43 -13.72 6.26
CA ASP A 314 16.86 -14.89 5.46
C ASP A 314 17.68 -14.52 4.20
N GLY A 315 18.14 -13.26 4.10
CA GLY A 315 19.49 -12.97 3.62
C GLY A 315 19.74 -12.53 2.18
N ILE A 316 19.02 -12.96 1.11
CA ILE A 316 19.59 -12.73 -0.26
C ILE A 316 18.62 -12.30 -1.41
N GLN A 317 17.30 -12.51 -1.44
CA GLN A 317 16.58 -12.38 -2.74
C GLN A 317 15.99 -11.01 -3.18
N VAL A 318 15.59 -10.11 -2.27
CA VAL A 318 14.90 -8.85 -2.65
C VAL A 318 15.88 -7.71 -2.97
N ASP A 319 16.94 -7.58 -2.17
CA ASP A 319 17.98 -6.55 -2.36
C ASP A 319 18.68 -6.70 -3.73
N ASP A 320 18.91 -7.95 -4.17
CA ASP A 320 19.55 -8.23 -5.47
C ASP A 320 18.68 -7.80 -6.67
N ARG A 321 17.35 -7.95 -6.57
CA ARG A 321 16.42 -7.55 -7.64
C ARG A 321 16.30 -6.03 -7.75
N GLU A 322 16.09 -5.35 -6.62
CA GLU A 322 16.04 -3.88 -6.56
C GLU A 322 17.37 -3.29 -7.04
N LYS A 323 18.49 -3.86 -6.61
CA LYS A 323 19.82 -3.45 -7.08
C LYS A 323 20.00 -3.68 -8.58
N ALA A 324 19.54 -4.80 -9.12
CA ALA A 324 19.60 -5.05 -10.56
C ALA A 324 18.72 -4.07 -11.36
N ALA A 325 17.55 -3.72 -10.81
CA ALA A 325 16.66 -2.71 -11.40
C ALA A 325 17.32 -1.32 -11.38
N ASP A 326 17.90 -0.91 -10.25
CA ASP A 326 18.69 0.31 -10.10
C ASP A 326 19.85 0.33 -11.11
N GLU A 327 20.65 -0.73 -11.19
CA GLU A 327 21.79 -0.82 -12.11
C GLU A 327 21.36 -0.66 -13.58
N LEU A 328 20.28 -1.32 -13.98
CA LEU A 328 19.76 -1.22 -15.36
C LEU A 328 19.15 0.16 -15.64
N ALA A 329 18.43 0.75 -14.67
CA ALA A 329 17.90 2.10 -14.78
C ALA A 329 19.03 3.12 -14.91
N GLU A 330 20.06 3.03 -14.07
CA GLU A 330 21.25 3.87 -14.15
C GLU A 330 21.95 3.73 -15.50
N GLU A 331 22.18 2.50 -15.98
CA GLU A 331 22.84 2.26 -17.26
C GLU A 331 22.00 2.77 -18.44
N SER A 332 20.67 2.77 -18.33
CA SER A 332 19.78 3.35 -19.35
C SER A 332 19.87 4.88 -19.41
N ILE A 333 20.13 5.55 -18.28
CA ILE A 333 20.16 7.01 -18.18
C ILE A 333 21.55 7.56 -18.45
N LEU A 334 22.53 6.99 -17.76
CA LEU A 334 23.91 7.43 -17.77
C LEU A 334 24.81 6.20 -17.93
N PRO A 335 24.98 5.71 -19.18
CA PRO A 335 25.81 4.54 -19.44
C PRO A 335 27.19 4.66 -18.83
N ARG A 336 27.67 3.61 -18.15
CA ARG A 336 28.96 3.64 -17.45
C ARG A 336 30.10 4.06 -18.37
N SER A 337 30.09 3.57 -19.61
CA SER A 337 31.11 3.91 -20.61
C SER A 337 31.20 5.41 -20.89
N LYS A 338 30.05 6.11 -20.89
CA LYS A 338 29.95 7.57 -21.11
C LYS A 338 30.31 8.35 -19.86
N TRP A 339 29.87 7.88 -18.70
CA TRP A 339 30.20 8.50 -17.42
C TRP A 339 31.69 8.52 -17.13
N GLU A 340 32.37 7.39 -17.36
CA GLU A 340 33.80 7.24 -17.05
C GLU A 340 34.69 8.20 -17.84
N THR A 341 34.31 8.55 -19.08
CA THR A 341 35.06 9.46 -19.94
C THR A 341 34.62 10.92 -19.82
N SER A 342 33.48 11.19 -19.18
CA SER A 342 32.87 12.52 -19.16
C SER A 342 33.64 13.53 -18.31
N ALA A 343 33.69 14.78 -18.78
CA ALA A 343 34.14 15.91 -17.96
C ALA A 343 33.27 16.11 -16.70
N ALA A 344 31.98 15.77 -16.77
CA ALA A 344 31.03 15.94 -15.66
C ALA A 344 31.38 15.10 -14.43
N LYS A 345 32.09 13.97 -14.62
CA LYS A 345 32.60 13.14 -13.52
C LYS A 345 33.71 13.82 -12.73
N ARG A 346 34.54 14.62 -13.39
CA ARG A 346 35.69 15.32 -12.79
C ARG A 346 35.30 16.70 -12.28
N THR A 347 34.53 17.42 -13.08
CA THR A 347 34.18 18.82 -12.83
C THR A 347 32.68 19.02 -13.03
N PRO A 348 31.84 18.58 -12.07
CA PRO A 348 30.39 18.66 -12.21
C PRO A 348 29.92 20.11 -12.16
N ASN A 349 29.57 20.66 -13.31
CA ASN A 349 29.05 22.02 -13.49
C ASN A 349 28.00 22.05 -14.61
N GLN A 350 27.31 23.19 -14.79
CA GLN A 350 26.24 23.31 -15.78
C GLN A 350 26.73 22.98 -17.21
N PHE A 351 27.90 23.47 -17.60
CA PHE A 351 28.45 23.25 -18.93
C PHE A 351 28.73 21.76 -19.23
N SER A 352 29.50 21.10 -18.37
CA SER A 352 29.82 19.67 -18.51
C SER A 352 28.59 18.77 -18.41
N THR A 353 27.58 19.18 -17.64
CA THR A 353 26.29 18.47 -17.54
C THR A 353 25.50 18.58 -18.84
N LEU A 354 25.43 19.79 -19.42
CA LEU A 354 24.73 20.03 -20.68
C LEU A 354 25.41 19.31 -21.85
N ASP A 355 26.75 19.33 -21.89
CA ASP A 355 27.53 18.62 -22.90
C ASP A 355 27.25 17.11 -22.89
N LEU A 356 27.30 16.50 -21.70
CA LEU A 356 26.97 15.09 -21.52
C LEU A 356 25.49 14.78 -21.87
N ALA A 357 24.57 15.66 -21.49
CA ALA A 357 23.16 15.51 -21.80
C ALA A 357 22.89 15.55 -23.31
N ASN A 358 23.53 16.48 -24.03
CA ASN A 358 23.46 16.58 -25.48
C ASN A 358 24.07 15.35 -26.16
N GLU A 359 25.21 14.85 -25.68
CA GLU A 359 25.84 13.64 -26.20
C GLU A 359 24.91 12.41 -26.09
N LEU A 360 24.18 12.30 -24.98
CA LEU A 360 23.27 11.20 -24.71
C LEU A 360 21.89 11.40 -25.37
N GLY A 361 21.55 12.63 -25.78
CA GLY A 361 20.22 12.99 -26.28
C GLY A 361 19.15 12.95 -25.19
N VAL A 362 19.49 13.43 -24.00
CA VAL A 362 18.64 13.38 -22.80
C VAL A 362 18.55 14.77 -22.19
N GLN A 363 17.47 15.08 -21.47
CA GLN A 363 17.33 16.35 -20.78
C GLN A 363 18.40 16.56 -19.70
N ALA A 364 19.01 17.75 -19.68
CA ALA A 364 20.11 18.08 -18.76
C ALA A 364 19.73 17.92 -17.27
N ALA A 365 18.48 18.20 -16.91
CA ALA A 365 17.97 18.02 -15.54
C ALA A 365 18.08 16.57 -15.07
N VAL A 366 17.82 15.60 -15.95
CA VAL A 366 17.92 14.17 -15.62
C VAL A 366 19.38 13.78 -15.34
N ILE A 367 20.31 14.22 -16.20
CA ILE A 367 21.75 13.98 -16.01
C ILE A 367 22.27 14.70 -14.76
N ALA A 368 21.80 15.92 -14.48
CA ALA A 368 22.11 16.64 -13.25
C ALA A 368 21.71 15.83 -12.00
N GLY A 369 20.56 15.15 -12.03
CA GLY A 369 20.09 14.30 -10.95
C GLY A 369 21.02 13.11 -10.71
N MET A 370 21.43 12.45 -11.80
CA MET A 370 22.40 11.36 -11.76
C MET A 370 23.76 11.80 -11.20
N ILE A 371 24.26 12.95 -11.62
CA ILE A 371 25.52 13.52 -11.12
C ILE A 371 25.43 13.79 -9.60
N ARG A 372 24.34 14.43 -9.14
CA ARG A 372 24.11 14.69 -7.71
C ARG A 372 24.11 13.40 -6.90
N PHE A 373 23.46 12.36 -7.41
CA PHE A 373 23.41 11.04 -6.79
C PHE A 373 24.79 10.36 -6.74
N LYS A 374 25.50 10.25 -7.88
CA LYS A 374 26.83 9.61 -7.98
C LYS A 374 27.86 10.25 -7.06
N HIS A 375 27.83 11.58 -6.91
CA HIS A 375 28.72 12.31 -6.01
C HIS A 375 28.20 12.45 -4.57
N LYS A 376 26.96 12.02 -4.28
CA LYS A 376 26.27 12.19 -2.99
C LYS A 376 26.21 13.66 -2.53
N LYS A 377 26.02 14.57 -3.47
CA LYS A 377 26.04 16.02 -3.24
C LYS A 377 24.83 16.67 -3.88
N PHE A 378 23.83 16.95 -3.05
CA PHE A 378 22.52 17.41 -3.50
C PHE A 378 22.36 18.95 -3.52
N TYR A 379 23.45 19.71 -3.39
CA TYR A 379 23.39 21.18 -3.28
C TYR A 379 23.82 21.92 -4.56
N TYR A 380 24.43 21.26 -5.54
CA TYR A 380 24.86 21.88 -6.80
C TYR A 380 24.00 21.39 -7.99
N LEU A 381 23.97 22.17 -9.08
CA LEU A 381 23.03 22.03 -10.23
C LEU A 381 21.53 22.24 -9.91
N ASN A 382 21.21 22.92 -8.80
CA ASN A 382 19.82 23.14 -8.39
C ASN A 382 18.98 23.85 -9.47
N GLU A 383 19.53 24.87 -10.13
CA GLU A 383 18.83 25.59 -11.20
C GLU A 383 18.34 24.68 -12.33
N MET A 384 19.12 23.64 -12.68
CA MET A 384 18.73 22.67 -13.71
C MET A 384 17.65 21.71 -13.23
N ILE A 385 17.65 21.37 -11.94
CA ILE A 385 16.72 20.38 -11.37
C ILE A 385 15.36 20.99 -11.08
N TYR A 386 15.36 22.23 -10.61
CA TYR A 386 14.17 22.96 -10.15
C TYR A 386 13.70 24.00 -11.18
N ASP A 387 14.01 23.77 -12.46
CA ASP A 387 13.45 24.58 -13.55
C ASP A 387 11.93 24.41 -13.58
N GLU A 388 11.23 25.52 -13.33
CA GLU A 388 9.77 25.59 -13.27
C GLU A 388 9.10 25.14 -14.57
N ASN A 389 9.78 25.31 -15.71
CA ASN A 389 9.26 24.89 -17.02
C ASN A 389 9.27 23.37 -17.18
N LEU A 390 10.05 22.65 -16.38
CA LEU A 390 10.25 21.20 -16.49
C LEU A 390 9.47 20.40 -15.44
N LYS A 391 8.59 21.05 -14.68
CA LYS A 391 7.70 20.37 -13.73
C LYS A 391 6.88 19.30 -14.42
N ILE A 392 6.69 18.17 -13.76
CA ILE A 392 6.03 16.99 -14.34
C ILE A 392 4.53 17.03 -14.11
N LYS A 393 4.08 17.58 -12.97
CA LYS A 393 2.65 17.64 -12.63
C LYS A 393 1.82 18.41 -13.64
N GLN A 394 2.41 19.38 -14.35
CA GLN A 394 1.72 20.16 -15.39
C GLN A 394 1.21 19.30 -16.56
N PHE A 395 1.85 18.14 -16.83
CA PHE A 395 1.41 17.21 -17.88
C PHE A 395 0.24 16.32 -17.45
N PHE A 396 -0.04 16.24 -16.15
CA PHE A 396 -1.08 15.39 -15.57
C PHE A 396 -1.97 16.19 -14.60
N PRO A 397 -2.56 17.32 -15.02
CA PRO A 397 -3.24 18.24 -14.11
C PRO A 397 -4.42 17.58 -13.38
N GLU A 398 -5.14 16.67 -14.04
CA GLU A 398 -6.27 15.95 -13.43
C GLU A 398 -5.88 15.10 -12.22
N GLU A 399 -4.61 14.71 -12.10
CA GLU A 399 -4.11 13.86 -11.02
C GLU A 399 -3.65 14.62 -9.79
N PHE A 400 -3.45 15.93 -9.93
CA PHE A 400 -2.91 16.81 -8.89
C PHE A 400 -3.81 18.01 -8.58
N LYS A 401 -4.97 18.15 -9.24
CA LYS A 401 -6.01 19.09 -8.81
C LYS A 401 -6.49 18.72 -7.42
N GLU A 402 -6.49 19.68 -6.51
CA GLU A 402 -7.24 19.57 -5.26
C GLU A 402 -8.72 19.47 -5.62
N GLN A 403 -9.32 18.30 -5.44
CA GLN A 403 -10.78 18.17 -5.52
C GLN A 403 -11.35 18.89 -4.30
N ILE A 404 -11.77 20.14 -4.50
CA ILE A 404 -12.40 21.02 -3.50
C ILE A 404 -13.70 20.40 -3.00
#